data_AF-A0A223ARR6-F1
#
_entry.id   AF-A0A223ARR6-F1
#
_cell.length_a   1.000
_cell.length_b   1.000
_cell.length_c   1.000
_cell.angle_alpha   90.00
_cell.angle_beta   90.00
_cell.angle_gamma   90.00
#
_symmetry.space_group_name_H-M   'P 1'
#
loop_
_entity.id
_entity.type
_entity.pdbx_description
1 polymer ?
#
loop_
_entity_poly.entity_id
_entity_poly.type
_entity_poly.pdbx_seq_one_letter_code
_entity_poly.pdbx_strand_id
1 'polypeptide(L)'
;MVFNYIKESEMESKEKIASFIEYHNIIRPIEYPLFVAPFLSIIMSVLYVIGYFSEQKYSTTREICIVGLICSIICFCISMKLRRMCLQIFSNNPGKGMYSAEIIQYVGLIFHSIIYIEFVTSWWKRDIYLIVATLFILLLISGSICVTVLTIKYRLNKRIYLNKKRTNFNKVAVFSSTSFISAVFIIKSVVLNNLESNMPVLILLMLISCMIISVILSTAYYLKLKYAKEYGLEEYLPTKPHPSKFTGWK
;
A
#
# COMPACT_ATOMS: atom_id res chain seq x y z
N MET A 1 9.38 -39.38 -24.05
CA MET A 1 8.16 -39.13 -23.26
C MET A 1 8.40 -38.17 -22.09
N VAL A 2 9.37 -38.43 -21.20
CA VAL A 2 9.64 -37.58 -20.01
C VAL A 2 9.99 -36.13 -20.35
N PHE A 3 10.80 -35.88 -21.38
CA PHE A 3 11.13 -34.52 -21.83
C PHE A 3 9.94 -33.72 -22.36
N ASN A 4 9.00 -34.38 -23.05
CA ASN A 4 7.78 -33.71 -23.53
C ASN A 4 6.84 -33.36 -22.37
N TYR A 5 6.73 -34.26 -21.38
CA TYR A 5 5.92 -34.03 -20.18
C TYR A 5 6.47 -32.88 -19.30
N ILE A 6 7.80 -32.81 -19.11
CA ILE A 6 8.46 -31.70 -18.40
C ILE A 6 8.19 -30.38 -19.13
N LYS A 7 8.36 -30.36 -20.46
CA LYS A 7 8.13 -29.17 -21.29
C LYS A 7 6.67 -28.71 -21.31
N GLU A 8 5.71 -29.64 -21.33
CA GLU A 8 4.27 -29.35 -21.22
C GLU A 8 3.93 -28.80 -19.83
N SER A 9 4.44 -29.40 -18.75
CA SER A 9 4.22 -28.92 -17.39
C SER A 9 4.81 -27.51 -17.15
N GLU A 10 5.94 -27.22 -17.79
CA GLU A 10 6.60 -25.91 -17.73
C GLU A 10 5.83 -24.85 -18.55
N MET A 11 5.34 -25.19 -19.74
CA MET A 11 4.45 -24.32 -20.52
C MET A 11 3.13 -24.04 -19.79
N GLU A 12 2.51 -25.06 -19.20
CA GLU A 12 1.28 -24.92 -18.43
C GLU A 12 1.49 -24.02 -17.19
N SER A 13 2.66 -24.10 -16.55
CA SER A 13 3.05 -23.21 -15.46
C SER A 13 3.23 -21.76 -15.94
N LYS A 14 3.94 -21.55 -17.06
CA LYS A 14 4.14 -20.23 -17.67
C LYS A 14 2.81 -19.56 -18.05
N GLU A 15 1.88 -20.30 -18.65
CA GLU A 15 0.57 -19.77 -19.06
C GLU A 15 -0.30 -19.31 -17.87
N LYS A 16 -0.30 -20.08 -16.77
CA LYS A 16 -0.99 -19.68 -15.53
C LYS A 16 -0.41 -18.40 -14.94
N ILE A 17 0.91 -18.26 -14.97
CA ILE A 17 1.62 -17.11 -14.40
C ILE A 17 1.44 -15.88 -15.30
N ALA A 18 1.52 -16.04 -16.62
CA ALA A 18 1.24 -14.98 -17.59
C ALA A 18 -0.19 -14.43 -17.40
N SER A 19 -1.17 -15.34 -17.26
CA SER A 19 -2.57 -14.96 -16.99
C SER A 19 -2.72 -14.18 -15.68
N PHE A 20 -1.98 -14.54 -14.62
CA PHE A 20 -1.97 -13.79 -13.36
C PHE A 20 -1.39 -12.37 -13.49
N ILE A 21 -0.31 -12.23 -14.27
CA ILE A 21 0.34 -10.94 -14.56
C ILE A 21 -0.64 -10.05 -15.34
N GLU A 22 -1.25 -10.57 -16.40
CA GLU A 22 -2.20 -9.84 -17.27
C GLU A 22 -3.47 -9.43 -16.52
N TYR A 23 -4.00 -10.31 -15.65
CA TYR A 23 -5.23 -10.07 -14.92
C TYR A 23 -5.22 -8.81 -14.08
N HIS A 24 -4.04 -8.44 -13.57
CA HIS A 24 -3.87 -7.32 -12.67
C HIS A 24 -2.95 -6.23 -13.23
N ASN A 25 -3.01 -6.04 -14.55
CA ASN A 25 -2.20 -5.03 -15.20
C ASN A 25 -2.57 -3.62 -14.72
N ILE A 26 -1.57 -2.75 -14.58
CA ILE A 26 -1.76 -1.39 -14.08
C ILE A 26 -2.11 -0.47 -15.25
N ILE A 27 -3.27 0.16 -15.18
CA ILE A 27 -3.83 1.02 -16.24
C ILE A 27 -3.93 2.50 -15.82
N ARG A 28 -3.05 2.94 -14.91
CA ARG A 28 -3.07 4.32 -14.37
C ARG A 28 -1.70 5.00 -14.50
N PRO A 29 -1.65 6.36 -14.51
CA PRO A 29 -0.40 7.12 -14.59
C PRO A 29 0.52 6.85 -13.39
N ILE A 30 1.83 6.85 -13.62
CA ILE A 30 2.84 6.58 -12.58
C ILE A 30 2.93 7.70 -11.53
N GLU A 31 2.51 8.90 -11.88
CA GLU A 31 2.48 10.06 -10.99
C GLU A 31 1.54 9.83 -9.82
N TYR A 32 0.44 9.10 -10.04
CA TYR A 32 -0.57 8.82 -9.02
C TYR A 32 0.00 8.07 -7.80
N PRO A 33 0.60 6.87 -7.95
CA PRO A 33 1.21 6.17 -6.82
C PRO A 33 2.38 6.94 -6.20
N LEU A 34 3.15 7.69 -7.00
CA LEU A 34 4.33 8.42 -6.54
C LEU A 34 4.03 9.71 -5.78
N PHE A 35 2.84 10.28 -5.92
CA PHE A 35 2.43 11.49 -5.21
C PHE A 35 1.83 11.20 -3.84
N VAL A 36 1.25 10.02 -3.65
CA VAL A 36 0.53 9.65 -2.42
C VAL A 36 1.45 9.74 -1.20
N ALA A 37 2.60 9.06 -1.20
CA ALA A 37 3.46 9.02 0.00
C ALA A 37 3.98 10.40 0.46
N PRO A 38 4.50 11.29 -0.43
CA PRO A 38 4.84 12.65 -0.03
C PRO A 38 3.66 13.48 0.49
N PHE A 39 2.49 13.35 -0.15
CA PHE A 39 1.28 14.06 0.27
C PHE A 39 0.81 13.63 1.65
N LEU A 40 0.85 12.32 1.94
CA LEU A 40 0.58 11.77 3.27
C LEU A 40 1.52 12.35 4.32
N SER A 41 2.82 12.41 4.04
CA SER A 41 3.79 12.95 4.99
C SER A 41 3.50 14.42 5.33
N ILE A 42 3.05 15.22 4.35
CA ILE A 42 2.64 16.61 4.59
C ILE A 42 1.40 16.69 5.49
N ILE A 43 0.35 15.91 5.18
CA ILE A 43 -0.87 15.89 5.99
C ILE A 43 -0.55 15.47 7.44
N MET A 44 0.26 14.43 7.61
CA MET A 44 0.66 13.94 8.92
C MET A 44 1.45 14.98 9.71
N SER A 45 2.40 15.67 9.07
CA SER A 45 3.11 16.78 9.69
C SER A 45 2.14 17.84 10.22
N VAL A 46 1.15 18.24 9.42
CA VAL A 46 0.14 19.22 9.84
C VAL A 46 -0.66 18.71 11.05
N LEU A 47 -1.08 17.43 11.03
CA LEU A 47 -1.80 16.83 12.16
C LEU A 47 -0.97 16.82 13.45
N TYR A 48 0.33 16.54 13.37
CA TYR A 48 1.20 16.58 14.55
C TYR A 48 1.45 18.00 15.05
N VAL A 49 1.55 19.00 14.17
CA VAL A 49 1.59 20.41 14.60
C VAL A 49 0.33 20.78 15.35
N ILE A 50 -0.85 20.43 14.82
CA ILE A 50 -2.14 20.68 15.48
C ILE A 50 -2.20 19.97 16.84
N GLY A 51 -1.81 18.70 16.89
CA GLY A 51 -1.78 17.92 18.13
C GLY A 51 -0.83 18.50 19.18
N TYR A 52 0.33 19.00 18.76
CA TYR A 52 1.33 19.61 19.64
C TYR A 52 0.79 20.87 20.36
N PHE A 53 0.07 21.72 19.62
CA PHE A 53 -0.52 22.96 20.15
C PHE A 53 -1.90 22.76 20.82
N SER A 54 -2.51 21.59 20.68
CA SER A 54 -3.77 21.27 21.33
C SER A 54 -3.59 21.20 22.87
N GLU A 55 -4.61 21.64 23.62
CA GLU A 55 -4.70 21.48 25.07
C GLU A 55 -5.00 20.01 25.46
N GLN A 56 -4.17 19.07 25.00
CA GLN A 56 -4.32 17.67 25.38
C GLN A 56 -3.76 17.43 26.78
N LYS A 57 -4.55 16.68 27.56
CA LYS A 57 -4.40 16.47 29.01
C LYS A 57 -3.24 15.56 29.41
N TYR A 58 -2.48 15.01 28.46
CA TYR A 58 -1.48 13.96 28.69
C TYR A 58 -0.08 14.38 28.20
N SER A 59 0.95 14.19 29.03
CA SER A 59 2.32 14.61 28.73
C SER A 59 2.95 13.86 27.56
N THR A 60 2.61 12.58 27.38
CA THR A 60 3.16 11.69 26.34
C THR A 60 2.73 12.07 24.92
N THR A 61 1.58 12.75 24.76
CA THR A 61 1.09 13.11 23.43
C THR A 61 1.95 14.19 22.76
N ARG A 62 2.54 15.11 23.53
CA ARG A 62 3.48 16.12 23.00
C ARG A 62 4.77 15.50 22.50
N GLU A 63 5.33 14.56 23.24
CA GLU A 63 6.54 13.82 22.86
C GLU A 63 6.30 13.05 21.55
N ILE A 64 5.14 12.39 21.45
CA ILE A 64 4.75 11.63 20.24
C ILE A 64 4.49 12.56 19.05
N CYS A 65 3.99 13.79 19.27
CA CYS A 65 3.89 14.79 18.21
C CYS A 65 5.28 15.23 17.69
N ILE A 66 6.26 15.44 18.58
CA ILE A 66 7.62 15.80 18.17
C ILE A 66 8.26 14.67 17.37
N VAL A 67 8.20 13.44 17.88
CA VAL A 67 8.71 12.26 17.18
C VAL A 67 7.99 12.07 15.83
N GLY A 68 6.66 12.22 15.82
CA GLY A 68 5.83 12.13 14.62
C GLY A 68 6.19 13.17 13.56
N LEU A 69 6.51 14.40 13.95
CA LEU A 69 7.00 15.45 13.03
C LEU A 69 8.33 15.07 12.39
N ILE A 70 9.29 14.62 13.21
CA ILE A 70 10.60 14.17 12.72
C ILE A 70 10.43 13.02 11.73
N CYS A 71 9.62 12.02 12.09
CA CYS A 71 9.30 10.89 11.21
C CYS A 71 8.65 11.35 9.90
N SER A 72 7.71 12.29 9.95
CA SER A 72 7.02 12.79 8.76
C SER A 72 7.97 13.53 7.81
N ILE A 73 8.91 14.33 8.33
CA ILE A 73 9.94 14.99 7.52
C ILE A 73 10.86 13.96 6.85
N ILE A 74 11.32 12.96 7.61
CA ILE A 74 12.17 11.88 7.08
C ILE A 74 11.41 11.10 6.00
N CYS A 75 10.16 10.71 6.25
CA CYS A 75 9.29 10.03 5.29
C CYS A 75 9.10 10.84 4.02
N PHE A 76 8.91 12.16 4.12
CA PHE A 76 8.80 13.04 2.97
C PHE A 76 10.08 13.02 2.12
N CYS A 77 11.25 13.22 2.75
CA CYS A 77 12.54 13.21 2.07
C CYS A 77 12.82 11.87 1.37
N ILE A 78 12.59 10.75 2.07
CA ILE A 78 12.74 9.40 1.52
C ILE A 78 11.77 9.19 0.36
N SER A 79 10.50 9.56 0.52
CA SER A 79 9.48 9.41 -0.53
C SER A 79 9.84 10.20 -1.79
N MET A 80 10.36 11.42 -1.63
CA MET A 80 10.84 12.24 -2.76
C MET A 80 12.06 11.62 -3.46
N LYS A 81 12.99 11.03 -2.70
CA LYS A 81 14.13 10.30 -3.26
C LYS A 81 13.69 9.06 -4.03
N LEU A 82 12.81 8.25 -3.45
CA LEU A 82 12.23 7.06 -4.06
C LEU A 82 11.44 7.39 -5.34
N ARG A 83 10.70 8.50 -5.33
CA ARG A 83 10.00 9.01 -6.53
C ARG A 83 10.97 9.26 -7.68
N ARG A 84 12.09 9.93 -7.43
CA ARG A 84 13.11 10.17 -8.47
C ARG A 84 13.67 8.86 -9.03
N MET A 85 13.98 7.91 -8.16
CA MET A 85 14.48 6.59 -8.57
C MET A 85 13.45 5.82 -9.42
N CYS A 86 12.17 5.83 -9.02
CA CYS A 86 11.12 5.17 -9.80
C CYS A 86 10.92 5.79 -11.18
N LEU A 87 10.99 7.12 -11.30
CA LEU A 87 10.88 7.79 -12.60
C LEU A 87 12.06 7.45 -13.52
N GLN A 88 13.27 7.31 -12.97
CA GLN A 88 14.45 6.84 -13.73
C GLN A 88 14.30 5.37 -14.16
N ILE A 89 13.75 4.50 -13.31
CA ILE A 89 13.48 3.11 -13.71
C ILE A 89 12.41 3.08 -14.80
N PHE A 90 11.38 3.92 -14.66
CA PHE A 90 10.27 3.99 -15.60
C PHE A 90 10.69 4.42 -17.01
N SER A 91 11.66 5.34 -17.15
CA SER A 91 12.17 5.74 -18.47
C SER A 91 12.85 4.59 -19.21
N ASN A 92 13.47 3.65 -18.49
CA ASN A 92 14.22 2.54 -19.09
C ASN A 92 13.40 1.26 -19.18
N ASN A 93 12.54 0.99 -18.18
CA ASN A 93 11.70 -0.19 -18.10
C ASN A 93 10.33 0.21 -17.47
N PRO A 94 9.36 0.60 -18.30
CA PRO A 94 8.09 1.16 -17.84
C PRO A 94 7.33 0.22 -16.90
N GLY A 95 7.31 -1.08 -17.21
CA GLY A 95 6.61 -2.09 -16.43
C GLY A 95 7.21 -2.20 -15.02
N LYS A 96 8.54 -2.36 -14.95
CA LYS A 96 9.23 -2.39 -13.66
C LYS A 96 9.04 -1.09 -12.87
N GLY A 97 9.08 0.06 -13.53
CA GLY A 97 8.87 1.37 -12.91
C GLY A 97 7.48 1.51 -12.29
N MET A 98 6.42 1.15 -13.03
CA MET A 98 5.03 1.21 -12.56
C MET A 98 4.79 0.31 -11.35
N TYR A 99 5.17 -0.96 -11.43
CA TYR A 99 5.00 -1.88 -10.31
C TYR A 99 5.85 -1.50 -9.09
N SER A 100 7.04 -0.94 -9.29
CA SER A 100 7.84 -0.42 -8.18
C SER A 100 7.16 0.77 -7.52
N ALA A 101 6.56 1.68 -8.30
CA ALA A 101 5.82 2.81 -7.77
C ALA A 101 4.60 2.37 -6.93
N GLU A 102 3.84 1.38 -7.39
CA GLU A 102 2.74 0.78 -6.61
C GLU A 102 3.21 0.19 -5.28
N ILE A 103 4.29 -0.60 -5.30
CA ILE A 103 4.87 -1.18 -4.08
C ILE A 103 5.25 -0.06 -3.11
N ILE A 104 5.93 0.99 -3.59
CA ILE A 104 6.32 2.13 -2.76
C ILE A 104 5.11 2.86 -2.19
N GLN A 105 4.04 3.06 -2.97
CA GLN A 105 2.80 3.65 -2.49
C GLN A 105 2.24 2.88 -1.29
N TYR A 106 2.05 1.57 -1.44
CA TYR A 106 1.42 0.77 -0.38
C TYR A 106 2.33 0.52 0.81
N VAL A 107 3.64 0.38 0.60
CA VAL A 107 4.62 0.35 1.70
C VAL A 107 4.60 1.67 2.46
N GLY A 108 4.57 2.80 1.75
CA GLY A 108 4.39 4.12 2.35
C GLY A 108 3.11 4.23 3.17
N LEU A 109 1.97 3.74 2.64
CA LEU A 109 0.70 3.70 3.35
C LEU A 109 0.76 2.86 4.63
N ILE A 110 1.44 1.71 4.62
CA ILE A 110 1.66 0.88 5.82
C ILE A 110 2.43 1.68 6.87
N PHE A 111 3.56 2.30 6.51
CA PHE A 111 4.35 3.09 7.45
C PHE A 111 3.55 4.24 8.05
N HIS A 112 2.85 5.04 7.24
CA HIS A 112 2.03 6.14 7.77
C HIS A 112 0.89 5.63 8.67
N SER A 113 0.29 4.48 8.34
CA SER A 113 -0.75 3.89 9.18
C SER A 113 -0.21 3.46 10.54
N ILE A 114 0.99 2.88 10.62
CA ILE A 114 1.63 2.48 11.89
C ILE A 114 1.86 3.70 12.77
N ILE A 115 2.53 4.74 12.26
CA ILE A 115 2.85 5.95 13.01
C ILE A 115 1.55 6.65 13.47
N TYR A 116 0.50 6.62 12.65
CA TYR A 116 -0.78 7.21 13.03
C TYR A 116 -1.54 6.38 14.08
N ILE A 117 -1.44 5.04 14.02
CA ILE A 117 -1.97 4.18 15.07
C ILE A 117 -1.26 4.48 16.40
N GLU A 118 0.06 4.63 16.42
CA GLU A 118 0.81 5.01 17.62
C GLU A 118 0.36 6.38 18.17
N PHE A 119 0.11 7.34 17.28
CA PHE A 119 -0.43 8.64 17.68
C PHE A 119 -1.82 8.52 18.32
N VAL A 120 -2.74 7.77 17.71
CA VAL A 120 -4.08 7.53 18.27
C VAL A 120 -3.99 6.75 19.58
N THR A 121 -3.08 5.77 19.67
CA THR A 121 -2.96 4.95 20.88
C THR A 121 -2.39 5.72 22.06
N SER A 122 -1.58 6.74 21.80
CA SER A 122 -1.07 7.66 22.83
C SER A 122 -2.14 8.42 23.60
N TRP A 123 -3.36 8.50 23.05
CA TRP A 123 -4.48 9.13 23.74
C TRP A 123 -5.03 8.26 24.87
N TRP A 124 -4.67 6.97 24.91
CA TRP A 124 -4.99 6.08 26.01
C TRP A 124 -3.94 6.17 27.13
N LYS A 125 -4.41 6.24 28.38
CA LYS A 125 -3.63 6.49 29.61
C LYS A 125 -2.52 5.48 29.97
N ARG A 126 -2.28 4.41 29.20
CA ARG A 126 -1.33 3.33 29.61
C ARG A 126 -0.40 2.92 28.48
N ASP A 127 0.90 3.06 28.72
CA ASP A 127 1.98 2.70 27.78
C ASP A 127 1.97 1.22 27.38
N ILE A 128 1.44 0.35 28.24
CA ILE A 128 1.25 -1.09 27.95
C ILE A 128 0.41 -1.29 26.68
N TYR A 129 -0.60 -0.43 26.43
CA TYR A 129 -1.42 -0.55 25.23
C TYR A 129 -0.62 -0.24 23.95
N LEU A 130 0.37 0.65 24.02
CA LEU A 130 1.22 0.98 22.88
C LEU A 130 2.09 -0.23 22.50
N ILE A 131 2.74 -0.86 23.47
CA ILE A 131 3.57 -2.06 23.23
C ILE A 131 2.71 -3.21 22.66
N VAL A 132 1.55 -3.48 23.26
CA VAL A 132 0.64 -4.53 22.79
C VAL A 132 0.12 -4.23 21.38
N ALA A 133 -0.21 -2.98 21.07
CA ALA A 133 -0.65 -2.57 19.75
C ALA A 133 0.46 -2.76 18.70
N THR A 134 1.70 -2.33 18.99
CA THR A 134 2.83 -2.50 18.07
C THR A 134 3.10 -3.98 17.78
N LEU A 135 3.11 -4.84 18.81
CA LEU A 135 3.27 -6.29 18.63
C LEU A 135 2.14 -6.90 17.80
N PHE A 136 0.89 -6.51 18.06
CA PHE A 136 -0.27 -6.97 17.32
C PHE A 136 -0.20 -6.56 15.84
N ILE A 137 0.22 -5.33 15.55
CA ILE A 137 0.39 -4.84 14.17
C ILE A 137 1.46 -5.64 13.42
N LEU A 138 2.61 -5.92 14.05
CA LEU A 138 3.67 -6.73 13.45
C LEU A 138 3.17 -8.15 13.11
N LEU A 139 2.38 -8.74 14.00
CA LEU A 139 1.75 -10.04 13.78
C LEU A 139 0.71 -9.99 12.64
N LEU A 140 -0.09 -8.93 12.56
CA LEU A 140 -1.04 -8.74 11.45
C LEU A 140 -0.34 -8.60 10.10
N ILE A 141 0.74 -7.83 10.02
CA ILE A 141 1.51 -7.63 8.78
C ILE A 141 2.10 -8.97 8.32
N SER A 142 2.82 -9.66 9.22
CA SER A 142 3.45 -10.95 8.89
C SER A 142 2.43 -12.02 8.49
N GLY A 143 1.32 -12.12 9.24
CA GLY A 143 0.21 -13.01 8.92
C GLY A 143 -0.43 -12.68 7.57
N SER A 144 -0.68 -11.40 7.29
CA SER A 144 -1.27 -10.94 6.02
C SER A 144 -0.38 -11.25 4.82
N ILE A 145 0.94 -11.05 4.93
CA ILE A 145 1.90 -11.42 3.88
C ILE A 145 1.84 -12.92 3.62
N CYS A 146 1.93 -13.75 4.67
CA CYS A 146 1.91 -15.20 4.56
C CYS A 146 0.62 -15.70 3.88
N VAL A 147 -0.54 -15.25 4.37
CA VAL A 147 -1.86 -15.60 3.80
C VAL A 147 -1.98 -15.14 2.35
N THR A 148 -1.48 -13.95 2.01
CA THR A 148 -1.53 -13.43 0.63
C THR A 148 -0.69 -14.28 -0.32
N VAL A 149 0.53 -14.64 0.07
CA VAL A 149 1.42 -15.53 -0.72
C VAL A 149 0.76 -16.88 -0.94
N LEU A 150 0.25 -17.51 0.13
CA LEU A 150 -0.42 -18.81 0.05
C LEU A 150 -1.67 -18.75 -0.84
N THR A 151 -2.48 -17.70 -0.70
CA THR A 151 -3.69 -17.50 -1.50
C THR A 151 -3.36 -17.35 -2.98
N ILE A 152 -2.35 -16.56 -3.34
CA ILE A 152 -1.95 -16.38 -4.74
C ILE A 152 -1.44 -17.70 -5.33
N LYS A 153 -0.57 -18.43 -4.61
CA LYS A 153 -0.09 -19.76 -5.03
C LYS A 153 -1.24 -20.75 -5.23
N TYR A 154 -2.19 -20.78 -4.29
CA TYR A 154 -3.37 -21.64 -4.39
C TYR A 154 -4.23 -21.30 -5.62
N ARG A 155 -4.50 -20.01 -5.86
CA ARG A 155 -5.30 -19.54 -7.01
C ARG A 155 -4.63 -19.83 -8.35
N LEU A 156 -3.30 -19.70 -8.41
CA LEU A 156 -2.49 -20.10 -9.57
C LEU A 156 -2.64 -21.60 -9.85
N ASN A 157 -2.46 -22.44 -8.83
CA ASN A 157 -2.58 -23.90 -8.96
C ASN A 157 -3.98 -24.33 -9.42
N LYS A 158 -5.03 -23.69 -8.91
CA LYS A 158 -6.42 -23.93 -9.33
C LYS A 158 -6.79 -23.33 -10.69
N ARG A 159 -5.85 -22.77 -11.45
CA ARG A 159 -6.08 -22.17 -12.78
C ARG A 159 -7.16 -21.07 -12.75
N ILE A 160 -7.38 -20.41 -11.61
CA ILE A 160 -8.51 -19.47 -11.44
C ILE A 160 -8.34 -18.26 -12.35
N TYR A 161 -7.09 -17.80 -12.57
CA TYR A 161 -6.80 -16.64 -13.42
C TYR A 161 -6.99 -16.92 -14.93
N LEU A 162 -7.05 -18.18 -15.36
CA LEU A 162 -7.36 -18.56 -16.76
C LEU A 162 -8.85 -18.35 -17.08
N ASN A 163 -9.71 -18.47 -16.08
CA ASN A 163 -11.12 -18.11 -16.20
C ASN A 163 -11.25 -16.58 -16.10
N LYS A 164 -11.19 -15.89 -17.25
CA LYS A 164 -11.18 -14.42 -17.47
C LYS A 164 -12.33 -13.59 -16.82
N LYS A 165 -13.00 -14.04 -15.76
CA LYS A 165 -13.83 -13.15 -14.93
C LYS A 165 -12.91 -12.17 -14.19
N ARG A 166 -12.62 -11.03 -14.84
CA ARG A 166 -11.99 -9.85 -14.23
C ARG A 166 -12.83 -9.42 -13.02
N THR A 167 -12.38 -9.76 -11.82
CA THR A 167 -12.78 -9.03 -10.63
C THR A 167 -12.08 -7.69 -10.72
N ASN A 168 -12.85 -6.62 -10.59
CA ASN A 168 -12.37 -5.25 -10.75
C ASN A 168 -11.39 -4.91 -9.60
N PHE A 169 -10.13 -5.33 -9.70
CA PHE A 169 -9.06 -4.95 -8.78
C PHE A 169 -8.88 -3.42 -8.73
N ASN A 170 -9.23 -2.73 -9.83
CA ASN A 170 -9.36 -1.27 -9.87
C ASN A 170 -10.34 -0.74 -8.82
N LYS A 171 -11.47 -1.43 -8.55
CA LYS A 171 -12.38 -1.00 -7.48
C LYS A 171 -11.70 -1.10 -6.12
N VAL A 172 -10.95 -2.17 -5.84
CA VAL A 172 -10.22 -2.35 -4.56
C VAL A 172 -9.07 -1.34 -4.40
N ALA A 173 -8.34 -1.00 -5.47
CA ALA A 173 -7.28 0.02 -5.46
C ALA A 173 -7.84 1.46 -5.41
N VAL A 174 -9.03 1.70 -5.98
CA VAL A 174 -9.78 2.95 -5.80
C VAL A 174 -10.31 3.02 -4.37
N PHE A 175 -10.78 1.91 -3.78
CA PHE A 175 -11.19 1.87 -2.38
C PHE A 175 -10.02 2.18 -1.43
N SER A 176 -8.81 1.64 -1.66
CA SER A 176 -7.65 1.92 -0.78
C SER A 176 -7.13 3.36 -0.85
N SER A 177 -7.37 4.07 -1.97
CA SER A 177 -6.99 5.48 -2.14
C SER A 177 -8.10 6.45 -1.71
N THR A 178 -9.36 6.09 -1.93
CA THR A 178 -10.53 6.88 -1.54
C THR A 178 -10.87 6.73 -0.06
N SER A 179 -10.61 5.55 0.54
CA SER A 179 -10.77 5.31 1.99
C SER A 179 -9.83 6.19 2.82
N PHE A 180 -8.66 6.53 2.28
CA PHE A 180 -7.73 7.45 2.91
C PHE A 180 -8.28 8.89 2.90
N ILE A 181 -8.86 9.35 1.79
CA ILE A 181 -9.51 10.67 1.69
C ILE A 181 -10.73 10.72 2.62
N SER A 182 -11.53 9.66 2.70
CA SER A 182 -12.63 9.58 3.66
C SER A 182 -12.13 9.58 5.10
N ALA A 183 -10.98 8.93 5.40
CA ALA A 183 -10.37 8.98 6.72
C ALA A 183 -9.93 10.40 7.09
N VAL A 184 -9.35 11.18 6.16
CA VAL A 184 -9.04 12.60 6.36
C VAL A 184 -10.30 13.44 6.57
N PHE A 185 -11.39 13.16 5.84
CA PHE A 185 -12.70 13.80 6.05
C PHE A 185 -13.33 13.43 7.40
N ILE A 186 -13.16 12.18 7.85
CA ILE A 186 -13.61 11.71 9.16
C ILE A 186 -12.78 12.36 10.26
N ILE A 187 -11.46 12.49 10.12
CA ILE A 187 -10.60 13.23 11.05
C ILE A 187 -11.06 14.68 11.17
N LYS A 188 -11.37 15.34 10.05
CA LYS A 188 -11.96 16.69 10.05
C LYS A 188 -13.34 16.72 10.75
N SER A 189 -14.17 15.72 10.54
CA SER A 189 -15.52 15.64 11.12
C SER A 189 -15.51 15.33 12.63
N VAL A 190 -14.53 14.54 13.10
CA VAL A 190 -14.36 14.12 14.50
C VAL A 190 -13.70 15.20 15.36
N VAL A 191 -12.75 15.95 14.80
CA VAL A 191 -12.15 17.11 15.49
C VAL A 191 -13.16 18.25 15.68
N LEU A 192 -14.22 18.31 14.85
CA LEU A 192 -15.20 19.40 14.87
C LEU A 192 -16.49 19.10 15.65
N ASN A 193 -16.89 17.85 15.88
CA ASN A 193 -18.17 17.53 16.51
C ASN A 193 -18.14 16.25 17.37
N ASN A 194 -18.02 16.41 18.69
CA ASN A 194 -18.63 15.60 19.76
C ASN A 194 -18.99 14.11 19.46
N LEU A 195 -18.22 13.16 20.03
CA LEU A 195 -18.69 11.83 20.47
C LEU A 195 -17.60 11.14 21.33
N GLU A 196 -17.80 11.17 22.65
CA GLU A 196 -16.74 11.04 23.68
C GLU A 196 -16.27 9.61 24.07
N SER A 197 -16.63 8.51 23.38
CA SER A 197 -16.11 7.19 23.82
C SER A 197 -15.59 6.23 22.74
N ASN A 198 -16.17 6.21 21.53
CA ASN A 198 -15.88 5.14 20.55
C ASN A 198 -15.06 5.58 19.32
N MET A 199 -14.82 6.90 19.16
CA MET A 199 -14.13 7.43 17.98
C MET A 199 -12.69 6.91 17.78
N PRO A 200 -11.82 6.85 18.81
CA PRO A 200 -10.47 6.33 18.65
C PRO A 200 -10.45 4.86 18.19
N VAL A 201 -11.41 4.05 18.64
CA VAL A 201 -11.54 2.64 18.26
C VAL A 201 -11.96 2.50 16.79
N LEU A 202 -12.91 3.32 16.32
CA LEU A 202 -13.32 3.34 14.92
C LEU A 202 -12.19 3.78 13.99
N ILE A 203 -11.42 4.80 14.38
CA ILE A 203 -10.24 5.25 13.65
C ILE A 203 -9.20 4.12 13.57
N LEU A 204 -8.92 3.44 14.69
CA LEU A 204 -8.00 2.31 14.73
C LEU A 204 -8.41 1.19 13.77
N LEU A 205 -9.69 0.80 13.76
CA LEU A 205 -10.21 -0.24 12.87
C LEU A 205 -10.07 0.14 11.39
N MET A 206 -10.35 1.39 11.03
CA MET A 206 -10.17 1.87 9.66
C MET A 206 -8.70 1.85 9.22
N LEU A 207 -7.78 2.27 10.10
CA LEU A 207 -6.34 2.27 9.81
C LEU A 207 -5.80 0.86 9.65
N ILE A 208 -6.20 -0.06 10.52
CA ILE A 208 -5.85 -1.49 10.40
C ILE A 208 -6.37 -2.05 9.07
N SER A 209 -7.60 -1.72 8.68
CA SER A 209 -8.18 -2.18 7.41
C SER A 209 -7.40 -1.65 6.20
N CYS A 210 -7.07 -0.35 6.20
CA CYS A 210 -6.26 0.27 5.14
C CYS A 210 -4.86 -0.35 5.05
N MET A 211 -4.24 -0.60 6.21
CA MET A 211 -2.93 -1.26 6.30
C MET A 211 -2.99 -2.67 5.72
N ILE A 212 -3.96 -3.49 6.11
CA ILE A 212 -4.11 -4.87 5.60
C ILE A 212 -4.29 -4.88 4.08
N ILE A 213 -5.15 -4.00 3.54
CA ILE A 213 -5.35 -3.88 2.09
C ILE A 213 -4.04 -3.48 1.40
N SER A 214 -3.29 -2.56 1.99
CA SER A 214 -2.00 -2.12 1.47
C SER A 214 -0.96 -3.25 1.48
N VAL A 215 -0.91 -4.08 2.52
CA VAL A 215 -0.05 -5.27 2.59
C VAL A 215 -0.40 -6.26 1.47
N ILE A 216 -1.69 -6.55 1.28
CA ILE A 216 -2.16 -7.46 0.24
C ILE A 216 -1.74 -6.94 -1.14
N LEU A 217 -2.00 -5.66 -1.43
CA LEU A 217 -1.67 -5.03 -2.71
C LEU A 217 -0.15 -5.01 -2.95
N SER A 218 0.64 -4.54 -1.99
CA SER A 218 2.10 -4.52 -2.06
C SER A 218 2.67 -5.92 -2.33
N THR A 219 2.21 -6.93 -1.60
CA THR A 219 2.66 -8.32 -1.75
C THR A 219 2.28 -8.87 -3.12
N ALA A 220 1.07 -8.58 -3.61
CA ALA A 220 0.63 -9.00 -4.93
C ALA A 220 1.47 -8.36 -6.05
N TYR A 221 1.77 -7.07 -5.97
CA TYR A 221 2.63 -6.38 -6.94
C TYR A 221 4.09 -6.87 -6.90
N TYR A 222 4.62 -7.12 -5.70
CA TYR A 222 5.94 -7.72 -5.53
C TYR A 222 6.03 -9.11 -6.18
N LEU A 223 5.05 -9.99 -5.93
CA LEU A 223 5.02 -11.33 -6.50
C LEU A 223 4.93 -11.32 -8.03
N LYS A 224 4.21 -10.36 -8.62
CA LYS A 224 4.20 -10.20 -10.08
C LYS A 224 5.56 -9.86 -10.64
N LEU A 225 6.24 -8.86 -10.07
CA LEU A 225 7.59 -8.51 -10.52
C LEU A 225 8.56 -9.69 -10.36
N LYS A 226 8.44 -10.42 -9.25
CA LYS A 226 9.23 -11.62 -9.01
C LYS A 226 8.97 -12.68 -10.09
N TYR A 227 7.71 -13.03 -10.34
CA TYR A 227 7.36 -14.06 -11.32
C TYR A 227 7.61 -13.64 -12.76
N ALA A 228 7.40 -12.37 -13.11
CA ALA A 228 7.74 -11.87 -14.44
C ALA A 228 9.23 -12.09 -14.75
N LYS A 229 10.11 -11.79 -13.78
CA LYS A 229 11.55 -12.02 -13.91
C LYS A 229 11.93 -13.50 -13.87
N GLU A 230 11.33 -14.27 -12.97
CA GLU A 230 11.67 -15.69 -12.76
C GLU A 230 11.28 -16.57 -13.96
N TYR A 231 10.20 -16.22 -14.66
CA TYR A 231 9.68 -17.00 -15.78
C TYR A 231 9.92 -16.37 -17.17
N GLY A 232 10.64 -15.24 -17.24
CA GLY A 232 10.91 -14.53 -18.50
C GLY A 232 9.66 -13.95 -19.16
N LEU A 233 8.71 -13.47 -18.34
CA LEU A 233 7.41 -12.95 -18.75
C LEU A 233 7.35 -11.42 -18.65
N GLU A 234 8.48 -10.73 -18.78
CA GLU A 234 8.54 -9.27 -18.70
C GLU A 234 7.75 -8.58 -19.82
N GLU A 235 7.54 -9.26 -20.95
CA GLU A 235 6.71 -8.80 -22.07
C GLU A 235 5.23 -8.60 -21.69
N TYR A 236 4.75 -9.28 -20.64
CA TYR A 236 3.39 -9.11 -20.12
C TYR A 236 3.25 -7.89 -19.19
N LEU A 237 4.36 -7.23 -18.84
CA LEU A 237 4.36 -6.00 -18.06
C LEU A 237 4.02 -4.79 -18.97
N PRO A 238 3.51 -3.68 -18.41
CA PRO A 238 3.25 -2.47 -19.18
C PRO A 238 4.51 -2.00 -19.92
N THR A 239 4.45 -1.92 -21.25
CA THR A 239 5.58 -1.47 -22.09
C THR A 239 5.54 0.01 -22.42
N LYS A 240 4.44 0.71 -22.10
CA LYS A 240 4.28 2.15 -22.32
C LYS A 240 3.61 2.83 -21.12
N PRO A 241 3.94 4.09 -20.82
CA PRO A 241 3.08 4.98 -20.04
C PRO A 241 1.71 5.01 -20.71
N HIS A 242 0.64 4.84 -19.95
CA HIS A 242 -0.71 4.88 -20.54
C HIS A 242 -0.91 6.22 -21.28
N PRO A 243 -1.41 6.23 -22.53
CA PRO A 243 -1.86 7.46 -23.16
C PRO A 243 -3.09 7.93 -22.38
N SER A 244 -2.93 9.01 -21.63
CA SER A 244 -4.04 9.76 -21.08
C SER A 244 -4.33 10.90 -22.04
N LYS A 245 -5.62 11.16 -22.30
CA LYS A 245 -6.07 12.33 -23.07
C LYS A 245 -5.53 13.65 -22.49
N PHE A 246 -5.16 13.62 -21.20
CA PHE A 246 -4.64 14.75 -20.44
C PHE A 246 -3.11 14.78 -20.35
N THR A 247 -2.39 13.72 -20.77
CA THR A 247 -0.92 13.73 -20.79
C THR A 247 -0.34 14.09 -22.15
N GLY A 248 -1.16 14.18 -23.21
CA GLY A 248 -0.77 14.73 -24.51
C GLY A 248 0.13 13.85 -25.37
N TRP A 249 0.38 12.60 -24.98
CA TRP A 249 1.20 11.67 -25.75
C TRP A 249 0.32 10.88 -26.71
N LYS A 250 0.50 11.14 -28.02
CA LYS A 250 -0.08 10.38 -29.14
C LYS A 250 0.82 9.20 -29.49
#